data_AF-A0A963AQ18-F1
#
_entry.id   AF-A0A963AQ18-F1
#
_cell.length_a   1.000
_cell.length_b   1.000
_cell.length_c   1.000
_cell.angle_alpha   90.00
_cell.angle_beta   90.00
_cell.angle_gamma   90.00
#
_symmetry.space_group_name_H-M   'P 1'
#
loop_
_entity.id
_entity.type
_entity.pdbx_description
1 polymer ?
#
loop_
_entity_poly.entity_id
_entity_poly.type
_entity_poly.pdbx_seq_one_letter_code
_entity_poly.pdbx_strand_id
1 'polypeptide(L)'
;MNALGRILGLAALAAAFAAHASEFRMLNPIAQPEVLPEGAIAVDRIRPVSPRVIEKAVDNLMAAWNTAQLGELISDRFYDKDRLLDNIAAFVPRDATVRVLGVQSSDTVSQYILPNQLDPNRAMRISKVVVNVRTQVEYTDANGQLQRLDGLNEYTFEVEQRLRKK
;
A
#
# COMPACT_ATOMS: atom_id res chain seq x y z
N MET A 1 24.11 51.99 -45.26
CA MET A 1 22.64 51.86 -45.03
C MET A 1 22.16 50.70 -45.88
N ASN A 2 21.66 49.54 -45.44
CA ASN A 2 21.12 49.09 -44.16
C ASN A 2 21.34 47.56 -44.07
N ALA A 3 22.45 47.11 -43.47
CA ALA A 3 22.73 45.68 -43.26
C ALA A 3 22.28 45.18 -41.87
N LEU A 4 21.82 46.08 -40.99
CA LEU A 4 21.37 45.74 -39.63
C LEU A 4 19.91 45.27 -39.53
N GLY A 5 19.10 45.43 -40.58
CA GLY A 5 17.66 45.17 -40.53
C GLY A 5 17.22 43.72 -40.75
N ARG A 6 18.14 42.81 -41.10
CA ARG A 6 17.77 41.43 -41.52
C ARG A 6 18.03 40.35 -40.47
N ILE A 7 18.71 40.66 -39.36
CA ILE A 7 19.03 39.66 -38.32
C ILE A 7 17.93 39.61 -37.24
N LEU A 8 17.15 40.68 -37.05
CA LEU A 8 16.08 40.70 -36.05
C LEU A 8 14.83 39.90 -36.44
N GLY A 9 14.62 39.58 -37.73
CA GLY A 9 13.42 38.88 -38.18
C GLY A 9 13.42 37.37 -37.93
N LEU A 10 14.61 36.74 -37.84
CA LEU A 10 14.71 35.28 -37.71
C LEU A 10 14.67 34.79 -36.25
N ALA A 11 15.05 35.64 -35.29
CA ALA A 11 15.07 35.27 -33.87
C ALA A 11 13.67 35.26 -33.22
N ALA A 12 12.69 35.95 -33.82
CA ALA A 12 11.34 36.04 -33.26
C ALA A 12 10.44 34.82 -33.57
N LEU A 13 10.80 33.98 -34.55
CA LEU A 13 9.96 32.85 -34.97
C LEU A 13 10.21 31.57 -34.15
N ALA A 14 11.32 31.48 -33.43
CA ALA A 14 11.69 30.28 -32.66
C ALA A 14 11.05 30.22 -31.26
N ALA A 15 10.45 31.31 -30.78
CA ALA A 15 9.88 31.38 -29.43
C ALA A 15 8.41 30.90 -29.33
N ALA A 16 7.75 30.61 -30.45
CA ALA A 16 6.31 30.30 -30.45
C ALA A 16 5.97 28.81 -30.24
N PHE A 17 6.95 27.90 -30.26
CA PHE A 17 6.69 26.45 -30.27
C PHE A 17 6.85 25.73 -28.92
N ALA A 18 7.09 26.44 -27.81
CA ALA A 18 7.30 25.83 -26.50
C ALA A 18 6.03 25.63 -25.65
N ALA A 19 4.83 25.95 -26.17
CA ALA A 19 3.59 25.99 -25.39
C ALA A 19 2.61 24.83 -25.64
N HIS A 20 3.11 23.64 -25.99
CA HIS A 20 2.32 22.40 -26.02
C HIS A 20 2.89 21.39 -25.02
N ALA A 21 3.03 21.83 -23.77
CA ALA A 21 3.36 20.95 -22.66
C ALA A 21 2.08 20.27 -22.15
N SER A 22 1.85 19.05 -22.61
CA SER A 22 1.20 17.94 -21.90
C SER A 22 0.10 18.33 -20.89
N GLU A 23 -1.13 18.58 -21.38
CA GLU A 23 -2.32 18.30 -20.59
C GLU A 23 -2.43 16.78 -20.44
N PHE A 24 -1.81 16.24 -19.40
CA PHE A 24 -2.14 14.90 -18.94
C PHE A 24 -3.58 14.97 -18.47
N ARG A 25 -4.50 14.38 -19.23
CA ARG A 25 -5.91 14.27 -18.83
C ARG A 25 -5.90 13.56 -17.49
N MET A 26 -6.34 14.27 -16.45
CA MET A 26 -6.55 13.71 -15.12
C MET A 26 -7.41 12.46 -15.31
N LEU A 27 -6.83 11.28 -15.10
CA LEU A 27 -7.55 10.02 -15.14
C LEU A 27 -8.53 10.07 -13.98
N ASN A 28 -9.80 10.32 -14.27
CA ASN A 28 -10.85 10.21 -13.28
C ASN A 28 -10.99 8.71 -12.97
N PRO A 29 -10.72 8.26 -11.74
CA PRO A 29 -10.89 6.86 -11.39
C PRO A 29 -12.37 6.49 -11.60
N ILE A 30 -12.62 5.45 -12.39
CA ILE A 30 -13.96 4.89 -12.51
C ILE A 30 -14.24 4.19 -11.19
N ALA A 31 -15.23 4.68 -10.44
CA ALA A 31 -15.71 4.00 -9.25
C ALA A 31 -16.23 2.62 -9.66
N GLN A 32 -15.42 1.58 -9.41
CA GLN A 32 -15.91 0.21 -9.48
C GLN A 32 -17.01 0.09 -8.42
N PRO A 33 -18.18 -0.48 -8.74
CA PRO A 33 -19.11 -0.88 -7.71
C PRO A 33 -18.39 -1.89 -6.82
N GLU A 34 -18.08 -1.50 -5.58
CA GLU A 34 -17.53 -2.43 -4.62
C GLU A 34 -18.63 -3.47 -4.34
N VAL A 35 -18.43 -4.70 -4.83
CA VAL A 35 -19.33 -5.81 -4.52
C VAL A 35 -19.15 -6.11 -3.04
N LEU A 36 -20.08 -5.61 -2.24
CA LEU A 36 -20.08 -5.86 -0.81
C LEU A 36 -20.33 -7.35 -0.53
N PRO A 37 -19.64 -7.94 0.47
CA PRO A 37 -19.95 -9.28 0.93
C PRO A 37 -21.42 -9.43 1.35
N GLU A 38 -21.94 -10.65 1.30
CA GLU A 38 -23.31 -10.93 1.73
C GLU A 38 -23.55 -10.45 3.18
N GLY A 39 -24.66 -9.73 3.39
CA GLY A 39 -25.02 -9.17 4.70
C GLY A 39 -24.21 -7.94 5.12
N ALA A 40 -23.21 -7.49 4.34
CA ALA A 40 -22.48 -6.27 4.63
C ALA A 40 -23.31 -5.02 4.32
N ILE A 41 -23.09 -3.97 5.12
CA ILE A 41 -23.70 -2.65 4.99
C ILE A 41 -22.62 -1.66 4.56
N ALA A 42 -22.87 -0.92 3.49
CA ALA A 42 -22.00 0.17 3.05
C ALA A 42 -21.84 1.23 4.15
N VAL A 43 -20.66 1.83 4.27
CA VAL A 43 -20.51 3.03 5.12
C VAL A 43 -20.82 4.29 4.31
N ASP A 44 -21.50 5.24 4.93
CA ASP A 44 -21.78 6.55 4.29
C ASP A 44 -20.49 7.36 4.04
N ARG A 45 -19.46 7.12 4.85
CA ARG A 45 -18.15 7.76 4.73
C ARG A 45 -17.06 6.87 5.28
N ILE A 46 -16.04 6.62 4.46
CA ILE A 46 -14.80 5.96 4.89
C ILE A 46 -14.13 6.78 5.99
N ARG A 47 -13.81 6.13 7.09
CA ARG A 47 -13.01 6.71 8.18
C ARG A 47 -11.61 6.11 8.15
N PRO A 48 -10.56 6.95 8.19
CA PRO A 48 -9.19 6.47 8.30
C PRO A 48 -9.01 5.56 9.51
N VAL A 49 -8.32 4.44 9.31
CA VAL A 49 -7.84 3.60 10.42
C VAL A 49 -6.77 4.36 11.19
N SER A 50 -6.71 4.19 12.51
CA SER A 50 -5.76 4.94 13.33
C SER A 50 -4.31 4.52 13.04
N PRO A 51 -3.35 5.47 13.02
CA PRO A 51 -1.94 5.15 12.74
C PRO A 51 -1.37 4.07 13.67
N ARG A 52 -1.70 4.12 14.97
CA ARG A 52 -1.26 3.11 15.96
C ARG A 52 -1.70 1.69 15.63
N VAL A 53 -2.88 1.52 15.04
CA VAL A 53 -3.37 0.20 14.62
C VAL A 53 -2.59 -0.29 13.40
N ILE A 54 -2.27 0.62 12.48
CA ILE A 54 -1.46 0.32 11.30
C ILE A 54 -0.02 -0.03 11.69
N GLU A 55 0.62 0.78 12.52
CA GLU A 55 1.97 0.52 13.06
C GLU A 55 2.03 -0.86 13.70
N LYS A 56 1.08 -1.17 14.59
CA LYS A 56 1.01 -2.48 15.22
C LYS A 56 0.81 -3.63 14.22
N ALA A 57 -0.01 -3.44 13.18
CA ALA A 57 -0.21 -4.45 12.14
C ALA A 57 1.07 -4.68 11.32
N VAL A 58 1.80 -3.61 10.99
CA VAL A 58 3.09 -3.67 10.31
C VAL A 58 4.13 -4.38 11.18
N ASP A 59 4.24 -4.02 12.45
CA ASP A 59 5.20 -4.65 13.38
C ASP A 59 4.93 -6.14 13.53
N ASN A 60 3.66 -6.52 13.69
CA ASN A 60 3.26 -7.94 13.75
C ASN A 60 3.62 -8.69 12.47
N LEU A 61 3.39 -8.09 11.29
CA LEU A 61 3.75 -8.69 10.01
C LEU A 61 5.27 -8.87 9.87
N MET A 62 6.05 -7.84 10.17
CA MET A 62 7.52 -7.92 10.04
C MET A 62 8.13 -8.91 11.03
N ALA A 63 7.59 -9.00 12.24
CA ALA A 63 8.02 -9.99 13.23
C ALA A 63 7.76 -11.44 12.76
N ALA A 64 6.67 -11.65 12.00
CA ALA A 64 6.31 -12.96 11.49
C ALA A 64 6.94 -13.32 10.14
N TRP A 65 7.47 -12.34 9.38
CA TRP A 65 7.81 -12.45 7.95
C TRP A 65 8.63 -13.68 7.54
N ASN A 66 9.64 -14.07 8.34
CA ASN A 66 10.47 -15.25 8.06
C ASN A 66 10.23 -16.40 9.04
N THR A 67 8.99 -16.54 9.50
CA THR A 67 8.59 -17.53 10.50
C THR A 67 7.35 -18.30 10.03
N ALA A 68 7.08 -19.45 10.66
CA ALA A 68 5.85 -20.19 10.40
C ALA A 68 4.57 -19.40 10.73
N GLN A 69 4.67 -18.35 11.55
CA GLN A 69 3.53 -17.51 11.97
C GLN A 69 3.04 -16.60 10.84
N LEU A 70 3.83 -16.36 9.79
CA LEU A 70 3.40 -15.53 8.66
C LEU A 70 2.11 -16.06 8.02
N GLY A 71 1.98 -17.38 7.91
CA GLY A 71 0.81 -18.01 7.32
C GLY A 71 -0.49 -17.69 8.06
N GLU A 72 -0.43 -17.41 9.36
CA GLU A 72 -1.60 -17.05 10.17
C GLU A 72 -2.05 -15.59 9.95
N LEU A 73 -1.14 -14.72 9.49
CA LEU A 73 -1.43 -13.31 9.22
C LEU A 73 -1.94 -13.07 7.81
N ILE A 74 -1.67 -13.98 6.88
CA ILE A 74 -2.14 -13.88 5.49
C ILE A 74 -3.60 -14.35 5.44
N SER A 75 -4.47 -13.49 4.93
CA SER A 75 -5.89 -13.82 4.70
C SER A 75 -6.04 -15.10 3.88
N ASP A 76 -7.02 -15.93 4.22
CA ASP A 76 -7.35 -17.13 3.44
C ASP A 76 -7.84 -16.80 2.03
N ARG A 77 -8.21 -15.54 1.77
CA ARG A 77 -8.57 -15.01 0.45
C ARG A 77 -7.38 -14.51 -0.35
N PHE A 78 -6.16 -14.57 0.21
CA PHE A 78 -4.96 -14.16 -0.50
C PHE A 78 -4.70 -15.11 -1.67
N TYR A 79 -4.50 -14.53 -2.85
CA TYR A 79 -4.25 -15.31 -4.05
C TYR A 79 -2.94 -16.08 -3.92
N ASP A 80 -3.02 -17.40 -4.04
CA ASP A 80 -1.85 -18.30 -4.05
C ASP A 80 -0.98 -18.17 -2.78
N LYS A 81 -1.63 -18.11 -1.61
CA LYS A 81 -1.01 -18.04 -0.27
C LYS A 81 0.09 -19.09 -0.08
N ASP A 82 -0.18 -20.32 -0.47
CA ASP A 82 0.78 -21.43 -0.31
C ASP A 82 2.05 -21.19 -1.13
N ARG A 83 1.92 -20.74 -2.39
CA ARG A 83 3.09 -20.41 -3.21
C ARG A 83 3.92 -19.26 -2.64
N LEU A 84 3.28 -18.25 -2.04
CA LEU A 84 4.02 -17.19 -1.36
C LEU A 84 4.85 -17.75 -0.20
N LEU A 85 4.24 -18.59 0.64
CA LEU A 85 4.91 -19.22 1.78
C LEU A 85 6.04 -20.15 1.34
N ASP A 86 5.82 -20.95 0.29
CA ASP A 86 6.84 -21.84 -0.29
C ASP A 86 8.03 -21.03 -0.84
N ASN A 87 7.77 -19.92 -1.53
CA ASN A 87 8.83 -19.05 -2.03
C ASN A 87 9.65 -18.43 -0.90
N ILE A 88 8.98 -17.97 0.17
CA ILE A 88 9.68 -17.45 1.35
C ILE A 88 10.56 -18.54 1.95
N ALA A 89 10.01 -19.74 2.17
CA ALA A 89 10.74 -20.86 2.74
C ALA A 89 11.93 -21.33 1.87
N ALA A 90 11.82 -21.23 0.54
CA ALA A 90 12.83 -21.69 -0.39
C ALA A 90 13.96 -20.68 -0.64
N PHE A 91 13.65 -19.38 -0.67
CA PHE A 91 14.57 -18.35 -1.15
C PHE A 91 15.05 -17.37 -0.09
N VAL A 92 14.37 -17.28 1.07
CA VAL A 92 14.76 -16.35 2.13
C VAL A 92 15.78 -17.02 3.06
N PRO A 93 16.95 -16.39 3.32
CA PRO A 93 17.91 -16.88 4.30
C PRO A 93 17.28 -17.02 5.68
N ARG A 94 17.63 -18.08 6.43
CA ARG A 94 16.99 -18.38 7.74
C ARG A 94 17.22 -17.31 8.81
N ASP A 95 18.32 -16.58 8.72
CA ASP A 95 18.68 -15.49 9.62
C ASP A 95 18.17 -14.13 9.12
N ALA A 96 17.46 -14.08 7.98
CA ALA A 96 16.95 -12.85 7.44
C ALA A 96 15.88 -12.26 8.36
N THR A 97 16.07 -10.98 8.70
CA THR A 97 15.13 -10.18 9.49
C THR A 97 14.71 -8.95 8.71
N VAL A 98 13.51 -8.44 8.98
CA VAL A 98 13.01 -7.21 8.38
C VAL A 98 12.86 -6.15 9.45
N ARG A 99 13.56 -5.04 9.27
CA ARG A 99 13.48 -3.86 10.12
C ARG A 99 12.58 -2.82 9.47
N VAL A 100 11.62 -2.31 10.24
CA VAL A 100 10.81 -1.16 9.81
C VAL A 100 11.63 0.11 9.99
N LEU A 101 11.82 0.85 8.90
CA LEU A 101 12.44 2.19 8.94
C LEU A 101 11.39 3.29 9.10
N GLY A 102 10.16 3.04 8.62
CA GLY A 102 9.01 3.90 8.89
C GLY A 102 7.83 3.65 7.95
N VAL A 103 6.64 4.01 8.41
CA VAL A 103 5.42 4.04 7.60
C VAL A 103 5.36 5.38 6.86
N GLN A 104 5.30 5.36 5.53
CA GLN A 104 5.30 6.55 4.67
C GLN A 104 3.88 7.07 4.40
N SER A 105 2.96 6.17 4.07
CA SER A 105 1.55 6.50 3.87
C SER A 105 0.65 5.35 4.30
N SER A 106 -0.60 5.67 4.60
CA SER A 106 -1.65 4.69 4.84
C SER A 106 -2.99 5.23 4.36
N ASP A 107 -3.64 4.50 3.46
CA ASP A 107 -4.88 4.91 2.80
C ASP A 107 -5.95 3.85 3.02
N THR A 108 -7.07 4.24 3.64
CA THR A 108 -8.22 3.34 3.76
C THR A 108 -8.99 3.37 2.44
N VAL A 109 -8.82 2.32 1.64
CA VAL A 109 -9.37 2.26 0.27
C VAL A 109 -10.80 1.76 0.24
N SER A 110 -11.19 0.93 1.21
CA SER A 110 -12.57 0.53 1.36
C SER A 110 -12.96 0.18 2.79
N GLN A 111 -14.25 0.25 3.07
CA GLN A 111 -14.78 0.02 4.40
C GLN A 111 -16.25 -0.39 4.34
N TYR A 112 -16.61 -1.39 5.13
CA TYR A 112 -18.00 -1.82 5.29
C TYR A 112 -18.27 -2.28 6.72
N ILE A 113 -19.54 -2.41 7.07
CA ILE A 113 -19.99 -2.92 8.36
C ILE A 113 -20.55 -4.32 8.14
N LEU A 114 -20.04 -5.30 8.87
CA LEU A 114 -20.63 -6.62 8.97
C LEU A 114 -21.46 -6.69 10.26
N PRO A 115 -22.80 -6.67 10.16
CA PRO A 115 -23.66 -6.84 11.31
C PRO A 115 -23.51 -8.24 11.88
N ASN A 116 -23.52 -8.36 13.20
CA ASN A 116 -23.69 -9.66 13.82
C ASN A 116 -25.20 -9.90 14.02
N GLN A 117 -25.74 -10.90 13.31
CA GLN A 117 -27.17 -11.21 13.32
C GLN A 117 -27.68 -11.64 14.71
N LEU A 118 -26.81 -12.18 15.56
CA LEU A 118 -27.14 -12.67 16.90
C LEU A 118 -27.00 -11.57 17.98
N ASP A 119 -26.09 -10.63 17.78
CA ASP A 119 -25.86 -9.52 18.71
C ASP A 119 -25.44 -8.26 17.95
N PRO A 120 -26.38 -7.34 17.66
CA PRO A 120 -26.09 -6.09 16.96
C PRO A 120 -25.00 -5.23 17.62
N ASN A 121 -24.72 -5.41 18.92
CA ASN A 121 -23.63 -4.70 19.61
C ASN A 121 -22.23 -5.27 19.29
N ARG A 122 -22.17 -6.36 18.52
CA ARG A 122 -20.95 -6.98 18.00
C ARG A 122 -20.75 -6.76 16.51
N ALA A 123 -21.43 -5.77 15.93
CA ALA A 123 -21.15 -5.35 14.56
C ALA A 123 -19.66 -5.01 14.40
N MET A 124 -19.07 -5.49 13.31
CA MET A 124 -17.67 -5.28 12.98
C MET A 124 -17.59 -4.29 11.83
N ARG A 125 -16.68 -3.35 11.92
CA ARG A 125 -16.24 -2.53 10.79
C ARG A 125 -15.01 -3.18 10.20
N ILE A 126 -15.09 -3.54 8.93
CA ILE A 126 -13.97 -4.10 8.17
C ILE A 126 -13.41 -2.99 7.30
N SER A 127 -12.11 -2.75 7.34
CA SER A 127 -11.44 -1.71 6.57
C SER A 127 -10.29 -2.32 5.79
N LYS A 128 -10.25 -2.09 4.48
CA LYS A 128 -9.10 -2.42 3.65
C LYS A 128 -8.17 -1.22 3.61
N VAL A 129 -6.93 -1.41 4.01
CA VAL A 129 -5.94 -0.34 4.13
C VAL A 129 -4.71 -0.69 3.31
N VAL A 130 -4.31 0.21 2.42
CA VAL A 130 -3.04 0.13 1.70
C VAL A 130 -2.02 0.96 2.46
N VAL A 131 -0.85 0.39 2.74
CA VAL A 131 0.18 1.00 3.58
C VAL A 131 1.52 0.90 2.87
N ASN A 132 2.20 2.02 2.68
CA ASN A 132 3.56 2.07 2.16
C ASN A 132 4.55 2.11 3.33
N VAL A 133 5.40 1.11 3.43
CA VAL A 133 6.36 0.94 4.52
C VAL A 133 7.78 0.90 3.96
N ARG A 134 8.64 1.76 4.46
CA ARG A 134 10.08 1.68 4.22
C ARG A 134 10.68 0.64 5.16
N THR A 135 11.33 -0.36 4.60
CA THR A 135 11.91 -1.47 5.35
C THR A 135 13.37 -1.69 4.97
N GLN A 136 14.09 -2.41 5.80
CA GLN A 136 15.42 -2.91 5.52
C GLN A 136 15.48 -4.40 5.86
N VAL A 137 15.87 -5.23 4.90
CA VAL A 137 16.15 -6.64 5.13
C VAL A 137 17.61 -6.78 5.53
N GLU A 138 17.88 -7.48 6.62
CA GLU A 138 19.24 -7.77 7.11
C GLU A 138 19.43 -9.29 7.18
N TYR A 139 20.50 -9.81 6.61
CA TYR A 139 20.86 -11.24 6.63
C TYR A 139 22.36 -11.44 6.41
N THR A 140 22.88 -12.61 6.74
CA THR A 140 24.28 -12.98 6.48
C THR A 140 24.37 -13.80 5.19
N ASP A 141 25.25 -13.39 4.27
CA ASP A 141 25.47 -14.15 3.04
C ASP A 141 26.34 -15.41 3.24
N ALA A 142 26.51 -16.20 2.18
CA ALA A 142 27.30 -17.44 2.22
C ALA A 142 28.79 -17.22 2.57
N ASN A 143 29.30 -15.99 2.46
CA ASN A 143 30.68 -15.62 2.81
C ASN A 143 30.78 -15.04 4.23
N GLY A 144 29.70 -15.03 5.01
CA GLY A 144 29.66 -14.49 6.36
C GLY A 144 29.56 -12.96 6.42
N GLN A 145 29.25 -12.28 5.31
CA GLN A 145 29.10 -10.82 5.29
C GLN A 145 27.66 -10.42 5.58
N LEU A 146 27.49 -9.39 6.42
CA LEU A 146 26.18 -8.80 6.69
C LEU A 146 25.70 -8.00 5.47
N GLN A 147 24.58 -8.43 4.91
CA GLN A 147 23.88 -7.76 3.84
C GLN A 147 22.74 -6.91 4.41
N ARG A 148 22.55 -5.72 3.83
CA ARG A 148 21.45 -4.80 4.15
C ARG A 148 20.79 -4.32 2.88
N LEU A 149 19.50 -4.63 2.72
CA LEU A 149 18.74 -4.30 1.52
C LEU A 149 17.56 -3.40 1.91
N ASP A 150 17.62 -2.13 1.51
CA ASP A 150 16.54 -1.17 1.74
C ASP A 150 15.47 -1.30 0.65
N GLY A 151 14.21 -1.11 1.04
CA GLY A 151 13.07 -1.13 0.11
C GLY A 151 11.89 -0.28 0.59
N LEU A 152 11.08 0.16 -0.37
CA LEU A 152 9.75 0.69 -0.12
C LEU A 152 8.75 -0.37 -0.58
N ASN A 153 7.96 -0.90 0.36
CA ASN A 153 7.04 -1.99 0.13
C ASN A 153 5.61 -1.54 0.41
N GLU A 154 4.68 -1.97 -0.44
CA GLU A 154 3.25 -1.74 -0.25
C GLU A 154 2.62 -3.00 0.36
N TYR A 155 1.83 -2.81 1.41
CA TYR A 155 1.08 -3.86 2.08
C TYR A 155 -0.40 -3.52 2.10
N THR A 156 -1.25 -4.52 1.89
CA THR A 156 -2.70 -4.38 2.04
C THR A 156 -3.13 -5.14 3.29
N PHE A 157 -3.74 -4.43 4.23
CA PHE A 157 -4.29 -4.98 5.46
C PHE A 157 -5.82 -4.99 5.43
N GLU A 158 -6.40 -6.05 5.98
CA GLU A 158 -7.80 -6.08 6.37
C GLU A 158 -7.88 -5.88 7.88
N VAL A 159 -8.45 -4.75 8.30
CA VAL A 159 -8.51 -4.34 9.70
C VAL A 159 -9.95 -4.48 10.19
N GLU A 160 -10.13 -5.37 11.16
CA GLU A 160 -11.42 -5.60 11.80
C GLU A 160 -11.52 -4.82 13.11
N GLN A 161 -12.57 -4.00 13.24
CA GLN A 161 -12.82 -3.18 14.43
C GLN A 161 -14.23 -3.38 14.94
N ARG A 162 -14.38 -3.77 16.21
CA ARG A 162 -15.69 -3.85 16.85
C ARG A 162 -16.29 -2.44 17.01
N LEU A 163 -17.50 -2.26 16.52
CA LEU A 163 -18.26 -1.03 16.73
C LEU A 163 -18.84 -1.04 18.15
N ARG A 164 -18.40 -0.10 18.99
CA ARG A 164 -19.09 0.18 20.26
C ARG A 164 -20.19 1.21 19.98
N LYS A 165 -21.44 0.88 20.33
CA LYS A 165 -22.51 1.87 20.38
C LYS A 165 -22.18 2.83 21.53
N LYS A 166 -22.19 4.14 21.24
CA LYS A 166 -22.18 5.18 22.28
C LYS A 166 -23.55 5.25 22.93
#